data_AF-A0AAU4SLP1-F1
#
_entry.id   AF-A0AAU4SLP1-F1
#
_cell.length_a   1.000
_cell.length_b   1.000
_cell.length_c   1.000
_cell.angle_alpha   90.00
_cell.angle_beta   90.00
_cell.angle_gamma   90.00
#
_symmetry.space_group_name_H-M   'P 1'
#
loop_
_entity.id
_entity.type
_entity.pdbx_description
1 polymer ?
#
loop_
_entity_poly.entity_id
_entity_poly.type
_entity_poly.pdbx_seq_one_letter_code
_entity_poly.pdbx_strand_id
1 'polypeptide(L)'
;MDIRWRLRKAAADREVWTGAQLRRLLAEKAGLELSSASVSALMTKQPTQVKLETLLALCTALQCTPNDLFEVDTTPVADVGNRTESGPTADQ
;
A
#
# COMPACT_ATOMS: atom_id res chain seq x y z
N MET A 1 -4.71 -11.77 -5.91
CA MET A 1 -4.45 -10.36 -6.23
C MET A 1 -4.71 -9.52 -5.00
N ASP A 2 -3.70 -8.80 -4.51
CA ASP A 2 -3.77 -7.99 -3.30
C ASP A 2 -2.89 -6.74 -3.42
N ILE A 3 -3.15 -5.71 -2.61
CA ILE A 3 -2.29 -4.52 -2.49
C ILE A 3 -1.77 -4.47 -1.06
N ARG A 4 -0.47 -4.25 -0.89
CA ARG A 4 0.14 -4.04 0.43
C ARG A 4 0.54 -2.59 0.59
N TRP A 5 -0.09 -1.89 1.52
CA TRP A 5 0.25 -0.51 1.85
C TRP A 5 1.53 -0.41 2.69
N ARG A 6 2.48 0.43 2.29
CA ARG A 6 3.84 0.52 2.85
C ARG A 6 4.26 1.93 3.28
N LEU A 7 3.34 2.90 3.30
CA LEU A 7 3.67 4.30 3.60
C LEU A 7 4.49 4.49 4.88
N ARG A 8 4.13 3.81 5.97
CA ARG A 8 4.88 3.94 7.24
C ARG A 8 6.34 3.54 7.10
N LYS A 9 6.62 2.45 6.37
CA LYS A 9 7.99 2.01 6.10
C LYS A 9 8.71 3.02 5.19
N ALA A 10 8.08 3.43 4.10
CA ALA A 10 8.66 4.40 3.17
C ALA A 10 8.99 5.74 3.85
N ALA A 11 8.15 6.20 4.77
CA ALA A 11 8.36 7.39 5.58
C ALA A 11 9.53 7.22 6.55
N ALA A 12 9.60 6.10 7.26
CA ALA A 12 10.69 5.78 8.19
C ALA A 12 12.06 5.72 7.49
N ASP A 13 12.12 5.14 6.28
CA ASP A 13 13.34 5.08 5.46
C ASP A 13 13.87 6.48 5.07
N ARG A 14 13.06 7.53 5.28
CA ARG A 14 13.35 8.94 4.99
C ARG A 14 13.29 9.81 6.24
N GLU A 15 13.46 9.20 7.41
CA GLU A 15 13.53 9.86 8.71
C GLU A 15 12.23 10.59 9.11
N VAL A 16 11.09 10.17 8.54
CA VAL A 16 9.75 10.67 8.88
C VAL A 16 9.05 9.66 9.77
N TRP A 17 9.04 9.93 11.07
CA TRP A 17 8.59 8.99 12.10
C TRP A 17 7.17 9.26 12.58
N THR A 18 6.66 10.47 12.40
CA THR A 18 5.37 10.92 12.94
C THR A 18 4.44 11.47 11.86
N GLY A 19 3.13 11.35 12.10
CA GLY A 19 2.12 11.96 11.23
C GLY A 19 2.23 13.49 11.16
N ALA A 20 2.68 14.14 12.24
CA ALA A 20 2.93 15.58 12.23
C ALA A 20 4.07 15.97 11.28
N GLN A 21 5.18 15.22 11.27
CA GLN A 21 6.28 15.44 10.32
C GLN A 21 5.81 15.21 8.88
N LEU A 22 5.09 14.11 8.61
CA LEU A 22 4.57 13.82 7.26
C LEU A 22 3.61 14.92 6.79
N ARG A 23 2.68 15.34 7.65
CA ARG A 23 1.74 16.43 7.35
C ARG A 23 2.48 17.71 6.98
N ARG A 24 3.51 18.07 7.76
CA ARG A 24 4.31 19.26 7.51
C ARG A 24 5.02 19.17 6.16
N LEU A 25 5.63 18.03 5.84
CA LEU A 25 6.29 17.82 4.54
C LEU A 25 5.32 17.87 3.36
N LEU A 26 4.10 17.34 3.51
CA LEU A 26 3.06 17.44 2.49
C LEU A 26 2.68 18.89 2.19
N ALA A 27 2.51 19.71 3.23
CA ALA A 27 2.27 21.13 3.09
C ALA A 27 3.47 21.86 2.45
N GLU A 28 4.67 21.69 3.00
CA GLU A 28 5.88 22.42 2.60
C GLU A 28 6.38 22.05 1.20
N LYS A 29 6.38 20.77 0.84
CA LYS A 29 7.01 20.28 -0.41
C LYS A 29 6.01 20.02 -1.53
N ALA A 30 4.78 19.66 -1.20
CA ALA A 30 3.76 19.30 -2.18
C ALA A 30 2.57 20.27 -2.22
N GLY A 31 2.50 21.24 -1.30
CA GLY A 31 1.35 22.16 -1.21
C GLY A 31 0.04 21.47 -0.83
N LEU A 32 0.09 20.25 -0.29
CA LEU A 32 -1.10 19.48 0.07
C LEU A 32 -1.38 19.55 1.57
N GLU A 33 -2.44 20.27 1.93
CA GLU A 33 -2.94 20.32 3.30
C GLU A 33 -3.85 19.13 3.60
N LEU A 34 -3.41 18.24 4.49
CA LEU A 34 -4.24 17.16 5.03
C LEU A 34 -4.50 17.36 6.52
N SER A 35 -5.68 16.92 6.98
CA SER A 35 -5.98 16.88 8.42
C SER A 35 -5.08 15.88 9.15
N SER A 36 -4.86 16.08 10.45
CA SER A 36 -4.13 15.11 11.29
C SER A 36 -4.77 13.72 11.29
N ALA A 37 -6.11 13.66 11.28
CA ALA A 37 -6.87 12.42 11.20
C ALA A 37 -6.63 11.69 9.87
N SER A 38 -6.62 12.41 8.75
CA SER A 38 -6.35 11.85 7.42
C SER A 38 -4.93 11.29 7.33
N VAL A 39 -3.93 12.03 7.81
CA VAL A 39 -2.53 11.56 7.80
C VAL A 39 -2.35 10.35 8.72
N SER A 40 -2.98 10.37 9.90
CA SER A 40 -2.95 9.22 10.82
C SER A 40 -3.58 7.97 10.18
N ALA A 41 -4.73 8.10 9.52
CA ALA A 41 -5.37 7.00 8.81
C ALA A 41 -4.46 6.41 7.73
N LEU A 42 -3.83 7.26 6.92
CA LEU A 42 -2.86 6.83 5.90
C LEU A 42 -1.65 6.11 6.50
N MET A 43 -1.14 6.51 7.66
CA MET A 43 0.03 5.86 8.27
C MET A 43 -0.28 4.56 9.01
N THR A 44 -1.54 4.33 9.37
CA THR A 44 -1.94 3.20 10.24
C THR A 44 -2.73 2.11 9.53
N LYS A 45 -3.42 2.43 8.44
CA LYS A 45 -4.29 1.49 7.74
C LYS A 45 -4.11 1.59 6.23
N GLN A 46 -4.32 0.48 5.54
CA GLN A 46 -4.42 0.47 4.09
C GLN A 46 -5.71 1.19 3.66
N PRO A 47 -5.61 2.23 2.83
CA PRO A 47 -6.80 2.90 2.30
C PRO A 47 -7.48 2.04 1.23
N THR A 48 -8.80 2.17 1.12
CA THR A 48 -9.57 1.55 0.01
C THR A 48 -9.34 2.27 -1.32
N GLN A 49 -9.04 3.56 -1.27
CA GLN A 49 -8.72 4.39 -2.42
C GLN A 49 -7.75 5.51 -2.02
N VAL A 50 -6.92 5.92 -2.96
CA VAL A 50 -6.04 7.08 -2.84
C VAL A 50 -6.20 7.92 -4.10
N LYS A 51 -6.44 9.23 -3.93
CA LYS A 51 -6.46 10.15 -5.06
C LYS A 51 -5.06 10.26 -5.66
N LEU A 52 -4.97 10.36 -6.99
CA LEU A 52 -3.68 10.49 -7.66
C LEU A 52 -2.90 11.73 -7.19
N GLU A 53 -3.59 12.84 -6.89
CA GLU A 53 -3.00 14.03 -6.28
C GLU A 53 -2.35 13.74 -4.91
N THR A 54 -3.01 12.94 -4.07
CA THR A 54 -2.45 12.53 -2.78
C THR A 54 -1.25 11.62 -2.98
N LEU A 55 -1.30 10.70 -3.95
CA LEU A 55 -0.17 9.83 -4.28
C LEU A 55 1.03 10.66 -4.76
N LEU A 56 0.81 11.59 -5.68
CA LEU A 56 1.82 12.53 -6.15
C LEU A 56 2.42 13.33 -4.98
N ALA A 57 1.58 13.86 -4.09
CA ALA A 57 2.04 14.63 -2.95
C ALA A 57 2.89 13.81 -1.98
N LEU A 58 2.52 12.54 -1.72
CA LEU A 58 3.32 11.62 -0.92
C LEU A 58 4.69 11.36 -1.57
N CYS A 59 4.70 11.09 -2.88
CA CYS A 59 5.92 10.91 -3.66
C CYS A 59 6.83 12.15 -3.59
N THR A 60 6.28 13.35 -3.76
CA THR A 60 7.02 14.62 -3.67
C THR A 60 7.54 14.90 -2.27
N ALA A 61 6.70 14.75 -1.23
CA ALA A 61 7.07 15.02 0.15
C ALA A 61 8.19 14.11 0.65
N LEU A 62 8.11 12.83 0.26
CA LEU A 62 9.07 11.80 0.64
C LEU A 62 10.21 11.66 -0.38
N GLN A 63 10.17 12.28 -1.56
CA GLN A 63 11.14 12.03 -2.63
C GLN A 63 11.23 10.51 -2.92
N CYS A 64 10.08 9.92 -3.23
CA CYS A 64 9.91 8.50 -3.49
C CYS A 64 9.07 8.24 -4.73
N THR A 65 9.02 6.99 -5.15
CA THR A 65 8.16 6.52 -6.24
C THR A 65 6.94 5.80 -5.68
N PRO A 66 5.85 5.64 -6.46
CA PRO A 66 4.67 4.89 -6.01
C PRO A 66 4.96 3.48 -5.48
N ASN A 67 5.95 2.78 -6.06
CA ASN A 67 6.34 1.43 -5.65
C ASN A 67 6.96 1.37 -4.24
N ASP A 68 7.43 2.50 -3.71
CA ASP A 68 7.87 2.60 -2.32
C ASP A 68 6.68 2.65 -1.36
N LEU A 69 5.54 3.21 -1.81
CA LEU A 69 4.34 3.47 -1.00
C LEU A 69 3.41 2.27 -0.93
N PHE A 70 3.38 1.42 -1.95
CA PHE A 70 2.60 0.18 -1.95
C PHE A 70 3.17 -0.86 -2.91
N GLU A 71 2.88 -2.13 -2.64
CA GLU A 71 3.15 -3.25 -3.54
C GLU A 71 1.84 -3.79 -4.10
N VAL A 72 1.86 -4.24 -5.35
CA VAL A 72 0.72 -4.92 -5.98
C VAL A 72 1.11 -6.37 -6.23
N ASP A 73 0.39 -7.29 -5.60
CA ASP A 73 0.48 -8.72 -5.89
C ASP A 73 -0.50 -9.07 -7.00
N THR A 74 0.04 -9.37 -8.17
CA THR A 74 -0.72 -9.78 -9.37
C THR A 74 -0.75 -11.29 -9.57
N THR A 75 -0.24 -12.06 -8.61
CA THR A 75 -0.27 -13.53 -8.68
C THR A 75 -1.71 -13.98 -8.92
N PRO A 76 -1.96 -14.72 -10.02
CA PRO A 76 -3.28 -15.28 -10.28
C PRO A 76 -3.69 -16.14 -9.09
N VAL A 77 -4.91 -15.94 -8.59
CA VAL A 77 -5.48 -16.87 -7.62
C VAL A 77 -5.59 -18.19 -8.36
N ALA A 78 -4.80 -19.19 -7.96
CA ALA A 78 -4.88 -20.51 -8.55
C ALA A 78 -6.31 -21.02 -8.37
N ASP A 79 -6.95 -21.40 -9.47
CA ASP A 79 -8.24 -22.07 -9.45
C ASP A 79 -8.04 -23.41 -8.71
N VAL A 80 -8.47 -23.48 -7.45
CA VAL A 80 -8.56 -24.75 -6.71
C VAL A 80 -9.83 -25.47 -7.19
N GLY A 81 -9.91 -25.69 -8.50
CA GLY A 81 -11.01 -26.33 -9.19
C GLY A 81 -10.49 -27.56 -9.92
N ASN A 82 -10.93 -28.73 -9.45
CA ASN A 82 -10.79 -30.04 -10.07
C ASN A 82 -9.45 -30.79 -9.88
N ARG A 83 -9.22 -31.28 -8.67
CA ARG A 83 -8.63 -32.62 -8.51
C ARG A 83 -9.77 -33.64 -8.61
N THR A 84 -10.03 -34.12 -9.81
CA THR A 84 -10.89 -35.28 -10.02
C THR A 84 -10.24 -36.45 -9.30
N GLU A 85 -11.00 -37.03 -8.39
CA GLU A 85 -10.69 -38.27 -7.67
C GLU A 85 -10.28 -39.35 -8.69
N SER A 86 -9.00 -39.67 -8.75
CA SER A 86 -8.55 -40.93 -9.35
C SER A 86 -8.84 -42.02 -8.33
N GLY A 87 -10.05 -42.58 -8.39
CA GLY A 87 -10.42 -43.74 -7.57
C GLY A 87 -9.48 -44.91 -7.83
N PRO A 88 -9.16 -45.73 -6.82
CA PRO A 88 -8.33 -46.91 -7.04
C PRO A 88 -9.16 -47.96 -7.77
N THR A 89 -8.74 -48.35 -8.97
CA THR A 89 -9.20 -49.59 -9.59
C THR A 89 -8.61 -50.75 -8.81
N ALA A 90 -9.43 -51.38 -7.96
CA ALA A 90 -9.21 -52.73 -7.48
C ALA A 90 -9.81 -53.70 -8.50
N ASP A 91 -8.98 -54.56 -9.09
CA ASP A 91 -9.43 -55.86 -9.59
C ASP A 91 -8.27 -56.85 -9.42
N GLN A 92 -8.47 -57.76 -8.48
CA GLN A 92 -7.72 -59.00 -8.26
C GLN A 92 -8.73 -60.05 -7.84
#